data_AF-A0A7V5R083-F1
#
_entry.id   AF-A0A7V5R083-F1
#
_cell.length_a   1.000
_cell.length_b   1.000
_cell.length_c   1.000
_cell.angle_alpha   90.00
_cell.angle_beta   90.00
_cell.angle_gamma   90.00
#
_symmetry.space_group_name_H-M   'P 1'
#
loop_
_entity.id
_entity.type
_entity.pdbx_description
1 polymer ?
#
loop_
_entity_poly.entity_id
_entity_poly.type
_entity_poly.pdbx_seq_one_letter_code
_entity_poly.pdbx_strand_id
1 'polypeptide(L)'
;NLYNKDAIVVEPAGALALAGLVQYAEKIIGKTVVCILSGSNNDITRIEEIREKALLYGGYKHYFMVRFPQRAGALKEFVAEVLGKNDDITYFQYHKKHNRAHGPAIVGIELKHKTDLTPLIERMKAKNFFSDYLNNKPELFSMMM
;
A
#
# COMPACT_ATOMS: atom_id res chain seq x y z
N ASN A 1 15.29 7.44 6.50
CA ASN A 1 13.85 7.55 6.81
C ASN A 1 13.66 8.93 7.45
N LEU A 2 13.70 9.98 6.62
CA LEU A 2 13.86 11.39 7.02
C LEU A 2 12.74 11.86 7.97
N TYR A 3 11.48 11.60 7.59
CA TYR A 3 10.33 12.04 8.35
C TYR A 3 10.15 11.22 9.65
N ASN A 4 10.11 9.89 9.53
CA ASN A 4 9.79 9.00 10.66
C ASN A 4 10.91 8.89 11.70
N LYS A 5 12.17 9.19 11.35
CA LYS A 5 13.29 9.14 12.30
C LYS A 5 13.77 10.52 12.74
N ASP A 6 13.86 11.45 11.79
CA ASP A 6 14.57 12.72 12.01
C ASP A 6 13.61 13.93 12.02
N ALA A 7 12.30 13.70 11.83
CA ALA A 7 11.28 14.74 11.68
C ALA A 7 11.57 15.77 10.58
N ILE A 8 12.38 15.40 9.58
CA ILE A 8 12.75 16.27 8.48
C ILE A 8 11.75 16.10 7.34
N VAL A 9 11.06 17.18 7.01
CA VAL A 9 10.15 17.29 5.86
C VAL A 9 10.96 17.82 4.68
N VAL A 10 11.00 17.07 3.57
CA VAL A 10 11.82 17.39 2.39
C VAL A 10 11.01 17.10 1.15
N GLU A 11 11.09 17.97 0.14
CA GLU A 11 10.39 17.73 -1.12
C GLU A 11 11.04 16.57 -1.90
N PRO A 12 10.36 15.94 -2.87
CA PRO A 12 10.92 14.82 -3.61
C PRO A 12 12.30 15.11 -4.24
N ALA A 13 12.48 16.30 -4.84
CA ALA A 13 13.76 16.73 -5.39
C ALA A 13 14.84 16.92 -4.31
N GLY A 14 14.46 17.48 -3.15
CA GLY A 14 15.35 17.67 -2.01
C GLY A 14 15.84 16.36 -1.38
N ALA A 15 15.09 15.28 -1.52
CA ALA A 15 15.46 13.96 -1.02
C ALA A 15 16.26 13.11 -2.04
N LEU A 16 16.47 13.60 -3.27
CA LEU A 16 17.07 12.83 -4.36
C LEU A 16 18.49 12.35 -4.04
N ALA A 17 19.33 13.23 -3.46
CA ALA A 17 20.69 12.89 -3.09
C ALA A 17 20.73 11.72 -2.09
N LEU A 18 19.80 11.71 -1.13
CA LEU A 18 19.68 10.63 -0.14
C LEU A 18 19.18 9.33 -0.79
N ALA A 19 18.21 9.40 -1.69
CA ALA A 19 17.70 8.22 -2.41
C ALA A 19 18.82 7.55 -3.23
N GLY A 20 19.72 8.34 -3.82
CA GLY A 20 20.89 7.85 -4.55
C GLY A 20 21.87 7.08 -3.67
N LEU A 21 22.03 7.44 -2.38
CA LEU A 21 22.99 6.76 -1.50
C LEU A 21 22.75 5.26 -1.39
N VAL A 22 21.49 4.83 -1.36
CA VAL A 22 21.14 3.40 -1.29
C VAL A 22 21.67 2.65 -2.51
N GLN A 23 21.64 3.28 -3.69
CA GLN A 23 22.15 2.70 -4.93
C GLN A 23 23.69 2.69 -5.01
N TYR A 24 24.35 3.56 -4.25
CA TYR A 24 25.81 3.69 -4.21
C TYR A 24 26.44 3.08 -2.96
N ALA A 25 25.65 2.39 -2.11
CA ALA A 25 26.05 1.94 -0.78
C ALA A 25 27.37 1.15 -0.78
N GLU A 26 27.56 0.24 -1.75
CA GLU A 26 28.78 -0.55 -1.88
C GLU A 26 30.03 0.28 -2.22
N LYS A 27 29.87 1.37 -2.98
CA LYS A 27 30.97 2.23 -3.46
C LYS A 27 31.44 3.25 -2.44
N ILE A 28 30.67 3.44 -1.37
CA ILE A 28 30.90 4.46 -0.34
C ILE A 28 31.28 3.87 1.02
N ILE A 29 31.48 2.55 1.11
CA ILE A 29 31.96 1.88 2.32
C ILE A 29 33.28 2.51 2.76
N GLY A 30 33.39 2.85 4.05
CA GLY A 30 34.59 3.43 4.65
C GLY A 30 34.84 4.90 4.31
N LYS A 31 33.93 5.56 3.57
CA LYS A 31 34.04 6.99 3.23
C LYS A 31 33.12 7.84 4.10
N THR A 32 33.56 9.06 4.40
CA THR A 32 32.66 10.10 4.92
C THR A 32 31.85 10.67 3.76
N VAL A 33 30.53 10.57 3.85
CA VAL A 33 29.61 11.02 2.80
C VAL A 33 28.76 12.17 3.35
N VAL A 34 28.69 13.26 2.60
CA VAL A 34 27.85 14.41 2.91
C VAL A 34 26.76 14.51 1.83
N CYS A 35 25.50 14.54 2.27
CA CYS A 35 24.35 14.72 1.37
C CYS A 35 23.70 16.08 1.62
N ILE A 36 23.39 16.77 0.53
CA ILE A 36 22.67 18.03 0.57
C ILE A 36 21.18 17.73 0.41
N LEU A 37 20.38 18.13 1.40
CA LEU A 37 18.93 18.17 1.29
C LEU A 37 18.54 19.53 0.72
N SER A 38 18.25 19.59 -0.58
CA SER A 38 18.24 20.86 -1.32
C SER A 38 16.97 21.71 -1.15
N GLY A 39 15.88 21.17 -0.62
CA GLY A 39 14.63 21.93 -0.50
C GLY A 39 13.50 21.23 0.25
N SER A 40 12.58 22.03 0.80
CA SER A 40 11.45 21.61 1.62
C SER A 40 10.15 22.32 1.22
N ASN A 41 10.03 22.72 -0.05
CA ASN A 41 8.78 23.31 -0.54
C ASN A 41 7.72 22.22 -0.73
N ASN A 42 7.20 21.72 0.40
CA ASN A 42 6.25 20.64 0.45
C ASN A 42 4.83 21.16 0.46
N ASP A 43 4.01 20.55 -0.39
CA ASP A 43 2.57 20.68 -0.35
C ASP A 43 2.00 19.59 0.57
N ILE A 44 1.35 20.00 1.66
CA ILE A 44 0.76 19.08 2.63
C ILE A 44 -0.24 18.12 1.97
N THR A 45 -0.91 18.55 0.90
CA THR A 45 -1.89 17.74 0.17
C THR A 45 -1.24 16.56 -0.58
N ARG A 46 0.05 16.67 -0.92
CA ARG A 46 0.81 15.62 -1.62
C ARG A 46 1.45 14.61 -0.67
N ILE A 47 1.48 14.87 0.63
CA ILE A 47 2.11 13.99 1.61
C ILE A 47 1.41 12.63 1.65
N GLU A 48 0.09 12.59 1.55
CA GLU A 48 -0.67 11.33 1.52
C GLU A 48 -0.34 10.48 0.28
N GLU A 49 -0.24 11.12 -0.89
CA GLU A 49 0.16 10.43 -2.13
C GLU A 49 1.59 9.88 -2.02
N ILE A 50 2.52 10.67 -1.48
CA ILE A 50 3.92 10.26 -1.27
C ILE A 50 3.99 9.10 -0.28
N ARG A 51 3.24 9.18 0.82
CA ARG A 51 3.15 8.12 1.84
C ARG A 51 2.61 6.83 1.23
N GLU A 52 1.54 6.92 0.45
CA GLU A 52 0.96 5.78 -0.25
C GLU A 52 1.97 5.13 -1.20
N LYS A 53 2.64 5.90 -2.05
CA LYS A 53 3.67 5.39 -2.95
C LYS A 53 4.82 4.73 -2.18
N ALA A 54 5.22 5.31 -1.04
CA ALA A 54 6.26 4.74 -0.19
C ALA A 54 5.82 3.40 0.43
N LEU A 55 4.57 3.27 0.85
CA LEU A 55 4.02 2.01 1.39
C LEU A 55 3.85 0.95 0.30
N LEU A 56 3.44 1.33 -0.91
CA LEU A 56 3.35 0.45 -2.07
C LEU A 56 4.73 -0.08 -2.46
N TYR A 57 5.72 0.81 -2.62
CA TYR A 57 7.11 0.44 -2.89
C TYR A 57 7.71 -0.41 -1.77
N GLY A 58 7.36 -0.08 -0.53
CA GLY A 58 7.75 -0.82 0.66
C GLY A 58 7.11 -2.21 0.75
N GLY A 59 6.05 -2.52 0.00
CA GLY A 59 5.32 -3.78 0.13
C GLY A 59 4.58 -3.89 1.47
N TYR A 60 4.04 -2.76 1.95
CA TYR A 60 3.17 -2.70 3.12
C TYR A 60 1.71 -2.41 2.74
N LYS A 61 1.47 -1.66 1.65
CA LYS A 61 0.11 -1.39 1.16
C LYS A 61 -0.22 -2.25 -0.06
N HIS A 62 -1.39 -2.88 -0.04
CA HIS A 62 -1.78 -3.90 -1.00
C HIS A 62 -3.23 -3.72 -1.44
N TYR A 63 -3.46 -3.70 -2.74
CA TYR A 63 -4.80 -3.57 -3.32
C TYR A 63 -5.26 -4.88 -3.92
N PHE A 64 -6.50 -5.23 -3.62
CA PHE A 64 -7.15 -6.45 -4.05
C PHE A 64 -8.48 -6.14 -4.69
N MET A 65 -8.77 -6.83 -5.80
CA MET A 65 -10.14 -7.01 -6.23
C MET A 65 -10.71 -8.21 -5.50
N VAL A 66 -11.82 -7.99 -4.79
CA VAL A 66 -12.50 -9.02 -4.01
C VAL A 66 -13.96 -9.18 -4.45
N ARG A 67 -14.47 -10.39 -4.28
CA ARG A 67 -15.86 -10.75 -4.57
C ARG A 67 -16.63 -10.74 -3.26
N PHE A 68 -17.34 -9.66 -2.98
CA PHE A 68 -18.27 -9.68 -1.85
C PHE A 68 -19.54 -10.44 -2.23
N PRO A 69 -19.92 -11.49 -1.48
CA PRO A 69 -21.22 -12.10 -1.65
C PRO A 69 -22.30 -11.09 -1.28
N GLN A 70 -23.37 -11.01 -2.07
CA GLN A 70 -24.50 -10.12 -1.81
C GLN A 70 -25.39 -10.62 -0.67
N ARG A 71 -24.81 -10.78 0.53
CA ARG A 71 -25.51 -11.16 1.76
C ARG A 71 -25.09 -10.29 2.93
N ALA A 72 -25.99 -10.14 3.89
CA ALA A 72 -25.67 -9.49 5.15
C ALA A 72 -24.49 -10.20 5.84
N GLY A 73 -23.63 -9.42 6.50
CA GLY A 73 -22.49 -9.94 7.27
C GLY A 73 -21.23 -10.25 6.45
N ALA A 74 -21.24 -10.11 5.12
CA ALA A 74 -20.05 -10.41 4.30
C ALA A 74 -18.81 -9.56 4.67
N LEU A 75 -19.00 -8.27 4.95
CA LEU A 75 -17.92 -7.40 5.44
C LEU A 75 -17.47 -7.79 6.85
N LYS A 76 -18.40 -8.17 7.72
CA LYS A 76 -18.10 -8.62 9.09
C LYS A 76 -17.24 -9.90 9.05
N GLU A 77 -17.60 -10.86 8.21
CA GLU A 77 -16.83 -12.08 8.00
C GLU A 77 -15.44 -11.79 7.42
N PHE A 78 -15.35 -10.89 6.45
CA PHE A 78 -14.05 -10.47 5.91
C PHE A 78 -13.15 -9.89 7.00
N VAL A 79 -13.68 -8.97 7.82
CA VAL A 79 -12.92 -8.38 8.92
C VAL A 79 -12.54 -9.41 9.99
N ALA A 80 -13.44 -10.33 10.33
CA ALA A 80 -13.24 -11.29 11.42
C ALA A 80 -12.38 -12.50 11.03
N GLU A 81 -12.47 -12.96 9.79
CA GLU A 81 -11.91 -14.25 9.36
C GLU A 81 -10.84 -14.13 8.28
N VAL A 82 -10.74 -12.97 7.59
CA VAL A 82 -9.77 -12.75 6.52
C VAL A 82 -8.64 -11.80 6.94
N LEU A 83 -8.96 -10.67 7.57
CA LEU A 83 -7.93 -9.76 8.03
C LEU A 83 -7.07 -10.38 9.13
N GLY A 84 -5.77 -10.12 9.09
CA GLY A 84 -4.88 -10.39 10.19
C GLY A 84 -5.15 -9.43 11.36
N LYS A 85 -4.68 -9.81 12.56
CA LYS A 85 -4.91 -9.04 13.79
C LYS A 85 -4.42 -7.58 13.72
N ASN A 86 -3.43 -7.30 12.89
CA ASN A 86 -2.81 -5.98 12.73
C ASN A 86 -2.94 -5.43 11.30
N ASP A 87 -3.84 -6.00 10.50
CA ASP A 87 -4.06 -5.56 9.11
C ASP A 87 -5.15 -4.50 9.11
N ASP A 88 -4.89 -3.36 8.44
CA ASP A 88 -5.82 -2.25 8.39
C ASP A 88 -6.43 -2.10 6.99
N ILE A 89 -7.76 -1.97 6.92
CA ILE A 89 -8.42 -1.57 5.65
C ILE A 89 -8.20 -0.06 5.48
N THR A 90 -7.43 0.30 4.46
CA THR A 90 -7.09 1.70 4.13
C THR A 90 -7.90 2.24 2.96
N TYR A 91 -8.50 1.35 2.16
CA TYR A 91 -9.35 1.72 1.05
C TYR A 91 -10.46 0.67 0.88
N PHE A 92 -11.67 1.14 0.62
CA PHE A 92 -12.80 0.26 0.35
C PHE A 92 -13.74 0.92 -0.65
N GLN A 93 -13.84 0.35 -1.85
CA GLN A 93 -14.78 0.79 -2.87
C GLN A 93 -15.65 -0.39 -3.27
N TYR A 94 -16.96 -0.26 -3.09
CA TYR A 94 -17.94 -1.29 -3.44
C TYR A 94 -19.01 -0.73 -4.36
N HIS A 95 -19.18 -1.35 -5.52
CA HIS A 95 -20.27 -1.04 -6.44
C HIS A 95 -21.37 -2.09 -6.33
N LYS A 96 -22.51 -1.69 -5.75
CA LYS A 96 -23.71 -2.54 -5.69
C LYS A 96 -24.33 -2.64 -7.09
N LYS A 97 -24.10 -3.76 -7.79
CA LYS A 97 -24.80 -4.06 -9.05
C LYS A 97 -26.11 -4.80 -8.74
N HIS A 98 -27.22 -4.27 -9.25
CA HIS A 98 -28.57 -4.80 -9.03
C HIS A 98 -28.83 -6.19 -9.63
N ASN A 99 -27.94 -6.74 -10.47
CA ASN A 99 -28.23 -7.92 -11.30
C ASN A 99 -27.09 -8.98 -11.35
N ARG A 100 -26.23 -9.07 -10.32
CA ARG A 100 -25.21 -10.13 -10.21
C ARG A 100 -25.11 -10.64 -8.77
N ALA A 101 -24.90 -11.94 -8.57
CA ALA A 101 -24.74 -12.54 -7.24
C ALA A 101 -23.49 -12.04 -6.47
N HIS A 102 -22.51 -11.45 -7.17
CA HIS A 102 -21.29 -10.88 -6.60
C HIS A 102 -21.04 -9.49 -7.20
N GLY A 103 -20.77 -8.50 -6.33
CA GLY A 103 -20.26 -7.19 -6.74
C GLY A 103 -18.73 -7.14 -6.60
N PRO A 104 -17.98 -6.67 -7.61
CA PRO A 104 -16.55 -6.42 -7.43
C PRO A 104 -16.38 -5.29 -6.42
N ALA A 105 -15.56 -5.51 -5.41
CA ALA A 105 -15.05 -4.46 -4.55
C ALA A 105 -13.54 -4.36 -4.69
N ILE A 106 -13.01 -3.17 -4.48
CA ILE A 106 -11.59 -2.94 -4.31
C ILE A 106 -11.35 -2.72 -2.83
N VAL A 107 -10.39 -3.45 -2.28
CA VAL A 107 -9.96 -3.31 -0.89
C VAL A 107 -8.47 -3.04 -0.88
N GLY A 108 -8.08 -1.93 -0.28
CA GLY A 108 -6.70 -1.62 0.06
C GLY A 108 -6.44 -2.02 1.50
N ILE A 109 -5.41 -2.83 1.72
CA ILE A 109 -4.99 -3.33 3.03
C ILE A 109 -3.56 -2.89 3.30
N GLU A 110 -3.34 -2.29 4.45
CA GLU A 110 -2.01 -2.01 4.98
C GLU A 110 -1.63 -3.11 5.97
N LEU A 111 -0.47 -3.71 5.74
CA LEU A 111 0.11 -4.78 6.56
C LEU A 111 1.14 -4.20 7.50
N LYS A 112 1.17 -4.73 8.72
CA LYS A 112 2.24 -4.42 9.67
C LYS A 112 3.57 -5.05 9.26
N HIS A 113 3.55 -6.27 8.74
CA HIS A 113 4.74 -6.97 8.26
C HIS A 113 4.54 -7.46 6.82
N LYS A 114 5.56 -7.31 5.97
CA LYS A 114 5.51 -7.77 4.56
C LYS A 114 5.23 -9.28 4.44
N THR A 115 5.64 -10.04 5.45
CA THR A 115 5.41 -11.50 5.54
C THR A 115 3.94 -11.86 5.68
N ASP A 116 3.07 -10.91 6.08
CA ASP A 116 1.64 -11.15 6.31
C ASP A 116 0.83 -11.23 5.01
N LEU A 117 1.42 -10.83 3.87
CA LEU A 117 0.76 -10.82 2.57
C LEU A 117 0.32 -12.22 2.14
N THR A 118 1.21 -13.22 2.23
CA THR A 118 0.91 -14.59 1.80
C THR A 118 -0.22 -15.19 2.65
N PRO A 119 -0.15 -15.18 4.00
CA PRO A 119 -1.25 -15.63 4.84
C PRO A 119 -2.58 -14.92 4.58
N LEU A 120 -2.55 -13.60 4.32
CA LEU A 120 -3.76 -12.83 4.00
C LEU A 120 -4.42 -13.33 2.70
N ILE A 121 -3.63 -13.51 1.64
CA ILE A 121 -4.12 -14.02 0.35
C ILE A 121 -4.69 -15.43 0.52
N GLU A 122 -4.04 -16.29 1.31
CA GLU A 122 -4.53 -17.64 1.58
C GLU A 122 -5.90 -17.63 2.28
N ARG A 123 -6.08 -16.80 3.31
CA ARG A 123 -7.39 -16.64 3.98
C ARG A 123 -8.45 -16.07 3.04
N MET A 124 -8.10 -15.08 2.21
CA MET A 124 -9.02 -14.54 1.19
C MET A 124 -9.48 -15.62 0.21
N LYS A 125 -8.57 -16.49 -0.25
CA LYS A 125 -8.89 -17.60 -1.15
C LYS A 125 -9.75 -18.66 -0.46
N ALA A 126 -9.40 -19.06 0.75
CA ALA A 126 -10.14 -20.05 1.53
C ALA A 126 -11.60 -19.64 1.80
N LYS A 127 -11.85 -18.33 1.96
CA LYS A 127 -13.18 -17.75 2.17
C LYS A 127 -13.86 -17.27 0.88
N ASN A 128 -13.29 -17.57 -0.29
CA ASN A 128 -13.81 -17.20 -1.61
C ASN A 128 -13.99 -15.68 -1.85
N PHE A 129 -13.24 -14.84 -1.13
CA PHE A 129 -13.22 -13.39 -1.37
C PHE A 129 -12.22 -13.00 -2.44
N PHE A 130 -11.10 -13.73 -2.60
CA PHE A 130 -10.04 -13.35 -3.53
C PHE A 130 -10.51 -13.40 -4.99
N SER A 131 -10.30 -12.31 -5.74
CA SER A 131 -10.43 -12.33 -7.20
C SER A 131 -9.11 -12.00 -7.88
N ASP A 132 -8.46 -10.92 -7.48
CA ASP A 132 -7.23 -10.47 -8.13
C ASP A 132 -6.36 -9.64 -7.19
N TYR A 133 -5.07 -9.65 -7.45
CA TYR A 133 -4.10 -8.76 -6.82
C TYR A 133 -3.79 -7.62 -7.79
N LEU A 134 -3.92 -6.37 -7.34
CA LEU A 134 -3.90 -5.22 -8.25
C LEU A 134 -2.52 -4.55 -8.34
N ASN A 135 -1.64 -4.70 -7.35
CA ASN A 135 -0.34 -4.02 -7.37
C ASN A 135 0.59 -4.50 -8.48
N ASN A 136 0.37 -5.70 -9.06
CA ASN A 136 1.12 -6.19 -10.22
C ASN A 136 0.44 -5.84 -11.56
N LYS A 137 -0.68 -5.11 -11.54
CA LYS A 137 -1.49 -4.69 -12.69
C LYS A 137 -1.70 -3.17 -12.64
N PRO A 138 -0.63 -2.36 -12.80
CA PRO A 138 -0.69 -0.91 -12.62
C PRO A 138 -1.70 -0.23 -13.58
N GLU A 139 -1.86 -0.75 -14.80
CA GLU A 139 -2.85 -0.24 -15.76
C GLU A 139 -4.29 -0.41 -15.25
N LEU A 140 -4.64 -1.61 -14.75
CA LEU A 140 -5.95 -1.88 -14.17
C LEU A 140 -6.19 -1.06 -12.92
N PHE A 141 -5.16 -0.91 -12.09
CA PHE A 141 -5.21 -0.10 -10.87
C PHE A 141 -5.50 1.38 -11.19
N SER A 142 -4.81 1.95 -12.18
CA SER A 142 -5.00 3.34 -12.61
C SER A 142 -6.35 3.61 -13.28
N MET A 143 -7.00 2.61 -13.87
CA MET A 143 -8.31 2.77 -14.48
C MET A 143 -9.47 2.75 -13.47
N MET A 144 -9.23 2.26 -12.26
CA MET A 144 -10.26 2.01 -11.25
C MET A 144 -10.25 3.01 -10.08
N MET A 145 -9.15 3.75 -9.90
CA MET A 145 -9.02 4.85 -8.93
C MET A 145 -9.10 6.20 -9.63
#